data_AF-A0A1D6N8X9-F1
#
_entry.id   AF-A0A1D6N8X9-F1
#
_cell.length_a   1.000
_cell.length_b   1.000
_cell.length_c   1.000
_cell.angle_alpha   90.00
_cell.angle_beta   90.00
_cell.angle_gamma   90.00
#
_symmetry.space_group_name_H-M   'P 1'
#
loop_
_entity.id
_entity.type
_entity.pdbx_description
1 polymer ?
#
loop_
_entity_poly.entity_id
_entity_poly.type
_entity_poly.pdbx_seq_one_letter_code
_entity_poly.pdbx_strand_id
1 'polypeptide(L)' 'MDALSRPTVVIDNGTGYTKMGFAGNVEPCFITPTVVTVNDSFSGSAQPAARGTPARGTGSLSTAPTSWLTS' A
#
# COMPACT_ATOMS: atom_id res chain seq x y z
N MET A 1 -20.80 19.61 17.09
CA MET A 1 -21.05 18.91 15.81
C MET A 1 -21.09 17.44 16.12
N ASP A 2 -22.16 16.74 15.73
CA ASP A 2 -22.25 15.29 15.93
C ASP A 2 -21.32 14.57 14.94
N ALA A 3 -20.83 13.39 15.30
CA ALA A 3 -19.96 12.60 14.44
C ALA A 3 -20.67 12.24 13.13
N LEU A 4 -21.98 11.98 13.18
CA LEU A 4 -22.82 11.63 12.04
C LEU A 4 -23.09 12.82 11.11
N SER A 5 -22.90 14.05 11.57
CA SER A 5 -23.09 15.25 10.74
C SER A 5 -21.84 15.65 9.95
N ARG A 6 -20.73 14.91 10.09
CA ARG A 6 -19.51 15.13 9.30
C ARG A 6 -19.54 14.26 8.04
N PRO A 7 -19.02 14.74 6.89
CA PRO A 7 -18.95 13.92 5.69
C PRO A 7 -18.11 12.67 5.94
N THR A 8 -18.60 11.52 5.46
CA THR A 8 -17.87 10.26 5.53
C THR A 8 -16.54 10.38 4.79
N VAL A 9 -15.49 9.80 5.38
CA VAL A 9 -14.21 9.62 4.71
C VAL A 9 -14.22 8.28 3.99
N VAL A 10 -13.87 8.29 2.71
CA VAL A 10 -13.65 7.10 1.88
C VAL A 10 -12.16 6.84 1.81
N ILE A 11 -11.73 5.60 2.05
CA ILE A 11 -10.33 5.16 1.97
C ILE A 11 -10.27 3.92 1.08
N ASP A 12 -9.57 4.04 -0.04
CA ASP A 12 -9.26 2.94 -0.96
C ASP A 12 -7.84 2.43 -0.67
N ASN A 13 -7.73 1.20 -0.18
CA ASN A 13 -6.45 0.55 0.17
C ASN A 13 -5.81 -0.14 -1.04
N GLY A 14 -5.54 0.62 -2.11
CA GLY A 14 -4.79 0.13 -3.26
C GLY A 14 -3.36 -0.30 -2.88
N THR A 15 -2.75 -1.24 -3.60
CA THR A 15 -1.39 -1.74 -3.30
C THR A 15 -0.26 -0.80 -3.74
N GLY A 16 -0.53 0.13 -4.67
CA GLY A 16 0.44 1.16 -5.08
C GLY A 16 0.24 2.49 -4.35
N TYR A 17 -1.02 2.93 -4.25
CA TYR A 17 -1.40 4.19 -3.61
C TYR A 17 -2.70 4.04 -2.84
N THR A 18 -2.71 4.60 -1.63
CA THR A 18 -3.91 4.83 -0.85
C THR A 18 -4.54 6.11 -1.36
N LYS A 19 -5.83 6.06 -1.67
CA LYS A 19 -6.62 7.25 -2.04
C LYS A 19 -7.60 7.55 -0.94
N MET A 20 -7.66 8.81 -0.51
CA MET A 20 -8.54 9.25 0.56
C MET A 20 -9.25 10.54 0.17
N GLY A 21 -10.51 10.65 0.57
CA GLY A 21 -11.33 11.85 0.34
C GLY A 21 -12.65 11.79 1.07
N PHE A 22 -13.46 12.84 0.93
CA PHE A 22 -14.83 12.84 1.43
C PHE A 22 -15.78 12.22 0.41
N ALA A 23 -16.81 11.53 0.90
CA ALA A 23 -17.86 10.99 0.06
C ALA A 23 -18.52 12.11 -0.79
N GLY A 24 -18.76 11.82 -2.07
CA GLY A 24 -19.34 12.77 -3.02
C GLY A 24 -18.32 13.62 -3.80
N ASN A 25 -17.03 13.57 -3.44
CA ASN A 25 -15.99 14.17 -4.27
C ASN A 25 -15.79 13.37 -5.56
N VAL A 26 -15.55 14.09 -6.66
CA VAL A 26 -15.22 13.47 -7.97
C VAL A 26 -13.82 12.85 -7.95
N GLU A 27 -12.89 13.49 -7.24
CA GLU A 27 -11.48 13.10 -7.15
C GLU A 27 -11.04 12.94 -5.69
N PRO A 28 -10.06 12.07 -5.40
CA PRO A 28 -9.51 11.95 -4.06
C PRO A 28 -8.80 13.26 -3.64
N CYS A 29 -8.91 13.60 -2.35
CA CYS A 29 -8.19 14.74 -1.79
C CYS A 29 -6.71 14.43 -1.55
N PHE A 30 -6.40 13.16 -1.25
CA PHE A 30 -5.04 12.71 -0.97
C PHE A 30 -4.76 11.40 -1.69
N ILE A 31 -3.57 11.33 -2.29
CA ILE A 31 -3.01 10.12 -2.90
C ILE A 31 -1.61 9.96 -2.29
N THR A 32 -1.37 8.86 -1.61
CA THR A 32 -0.10 8.60 -0.91
C THR A 32 0.34 7.16 -1.19
N PRO A 33 1.66 6.89 -1.39
CA PRO A 33 2.12 5.52 -1.57
C PRO A 33 1.64 4.60 -0.45
N THR A 34 1.08 3.44 -0.82
CA THR A 34 0.72 2.42 0.16
C THR A 34 1.98 1.65 0.52
N VAL A 35 2.60 2.05 1.62
CA VAL A 35 3.82 1.41 2.10
C VAL A 35 3.59 0.94 3.52
N VAL A 36 3.83 -0.34 3.75
CA VAL A 36 3.96 -0.91 5.08
C VAL A 36 5.43 -1.19 5.28
N THR A 37 6.06 -0.40 6.14
CA THR A 37 7.43 -0.68 6.57
C THR A 37 7.38 -1.53 7.83
N VAL A 38 8.05 -2.69 7.77
CA VAL A 38 8.37 -3.46 8.97
C VAL A 38 9.77 -3.06 9.42
N ASN A 39 9.92 -2.73 10.70
CA ASN A 39 11.20 -2.30 11.23
C ASN A 39 11.97 -3.50 11.76
N ASP A 40 13.09 -3.85 11.12
CA ASP A 40 14.12 -4.71 11.73
C ASP A 40 15.32 -3.89 12.26
N SER A 41 15.17 -2.55 12.34
CA SER A 41 16.09 -1.46 12.76
C SER A 41 16.64 -0.62 11.60
N PHE A 42 15.82 0.23 10.95
CA PHE A 42 16.19 1.30 9.96
C PHE A 42 17.62 1.21 9.35
N SER A 43 17.96 0.11 8.68
CA SER A 43 19.32 -0.12 8.17
C SER A 43 19.33 -0.01 6.65
N GLY A 44 19.79 1.14 6.17
CA GLY A 44 20.36 1.28 4.83
C GLY A 44 19.42 1.89 3.78
N SER A 45 19.31 3.22 3.79
CA SER A 45 19.16 4.07 2.60
C SER A 45 18.27 3.55 1.45
N ALA A 46 17.02 4.00 1.41
CA ALA A 46 16.24 3.94 0.18
C ALA A 46 16.84 4.92 -0.86
N GLN A 47 17.77 4.44 -1.68
CA GLN A 47 18.07 5.13 -2.94
C GLN A 47 16.86 4.97 -3.89
N PRO A 48 16.48 6.01 -4.64
CA PRO A 48 15.51 5.85 -5.71
C PRO A 48 16.11 4.88 -6.74
N ALA A 49 15.40 3.80 -7.06
CA ALA A 49 15.81 2.85 -8.07
C ALA A 49 15.90 3.54 -9.45
N ALA A 50 17.09 4.02 -9.80
CA ALA A 50 17.42 4.46 -11.15
C ALA A 50 17.55 3.22 -12.05
N ARG A 51 16.51 3.01 -12.86
CA ARG A 51 16.51 2.40 -14.20
C ARG A 51 17.80 1.67 -14.64
N GLY A 52 17.74 0.32 -14.64
CA GLY A 52 18.28 -0.51 -15.74
C GLY A 52 19.45 -1.44 -15.44
N THR A 53 19.19 -2.72 -15.14
CA THR A 53 19.94 -3.90 -15.64
C THR A 53 19.15 -5.18 -15.32
N PRO A 54 19.00 -6.17 -16.23
CA PRO A 54 18.38 -7.45 -15.88
C PRO A 54 19.44 -8.35 -15.25
N ALA A 55 19.38 -8.56 -13.94
CA ALA A 55 20.23 -9.54 -13.25
C ALA A 55 19.44 -10.82 -12.97
N ARG A 56 19.89 -11.89 -13.62
CA ARG A 56 19.38 -13.26 -13.56
C ARG A 56 19.61 -13.88 -12.18
N GLY A 57 18.52 -14.28 -11.52
CA GLY A 57 18.42 -15.51 -10.73
C GLY A 57 18.99 -15.51 -9.30
N THR A 58 18.10 -15.52 -8.31
CA THR A 58 18.09 -16.56 -7.27
C THR A 58 16.74 -16.52 -6.57
N GLY A 59 15.90 -17.53 -6.83
CA GLY A 59 14.60 -17.69 -6.20
C GLY A 59 14.76 -18.10 -4.75
N SER A 60 14.09 -17.36 -3.86
CA SER A 60 13.51 -17.91 -2.64
C SER A 60 12.06 -17.43 -2.61
N LEU A 61 11.21 -18.16 -3.36
CA LEU A 61 9.77 -18.04 -3.23
C LEU A 61 9.44 -18.79 -1.94
N SER A 62 9.18 -18.07 -0.84
CA SER A 62 8.69 -18.70 0.38
C SER A 62 7.36 -19.36 0.04
N THR A 63 7.32 -20.69 0.04
CA THR A 63 6.10 -21.48 -0.13
C THR A 63 5.19 -21.19 1.06
N ALA A 64 4.28 -20.22 0.93
CA ALA A 64 3.13 -20.14 1.82
C ALA A 64 2.22 -21.33 1.49
N PRO A 65 1.89 -22.21 2.45
CA PRO A 65 0.99 -23.32 2.19
C PRO A 65 -0.37 -22.77 1.79
N THR A 66 -0.88 -23.29 0.68
CA THR A 66 -2.18 -23.00 0.11
C THR A 66 -3.27 -23.53 1.06
N SER A 67 -3.76 -22.69 1.95
CA SER A 67 -5.04 -22.81 2.65
C SER A 67 -5.30 -21.40 3.20
N TRP A 68 -6.24 -20.62 2.67
CA TRP A 68 -7.65 -20.67 3.04
C TRP A 68 -8.54 -20.24 1.85
N LEU A 69 -9.14 -21.21 1.15
CA LEU A 69 -10.42 -21.01 0.47
C LEU A 69 -11.20 -22.34 0.43
N THR A 70 -11.86 -22.63 1.54
CA THR A 70 -13.06 -23.48 1.70
C THR A 70 -13.53 -23.21 3.14
N SER A 71 -14.77 -22.88 3.47
CA SER A 71 -16.04 -22.77 2.75
C SER A 71 -16.62 -21.36 2.82
#